data_AF-A0A4Q2UE49-F1
#
_entry.id   AF-A0A4Q2UE49-F1
#
_cell.length_a   1.000
_cell.length_b   1.000
_cell.length_c   1.000
_cell.angle_alpha   90.00
_cell.angle_beta   90.00
_cell.angle_gamma   90.00
#
_symmetry.space_group_name_H-M   'P 1'
#
loop_
_entity.id
_entity.type
_entity.pdbx_description
1 polymer ?
#
loop_
_entity_poly.entity_id
_entity_poly.type
_entity_poly.pdbx_seq_one_letter_code
_entity_poly.pdbx_strand_id
1 'polypeptide(L)'
;MHLGGLGHAALEAAVGFQPIVFVLLVDRVGDEPDDVAVPRHEAGEDDVVLCGVDDGGVGADRGVPQGRRHGALRHRALGHGALRLDPRCSLVHRAGPFVHASPTIRSAARVPADGRNEGATLPPHDQWERALRAEGFPRVAGVDEAGRGPLAGPVSAAAVILDPAAVPPGIDDSKALTADRREALCDAILRSALAVGIGLAPAAEIDALNIRQATFAAMRRAVRGLGLAPDHLLIDGRDVPPGLPCPARALVKGDALSLSIAAASIVAKVTRDRLMARLDLAHPAYGFRIHKGYPTAAHRAAILRHGPSPCHRLSFGSVARSIGPDRSAT
;
A
#
# COMPACT_ATOMS: atom_id res chain seq x y z
N MET A 1 23.49 -6.39 27.29
CA MET A 1 23.59 -6.58 25.83
C MET A 1 22.20 -6.38 25.24
N HIS A 2 22.00 -5.28 24.52
CA HIS A 2 20.74 -4.94 23.86
C HIS A 2 20.86 -5.36 22.38
N LEU A 3 20.04 -6.32 21.97
CA LEU A 3 19.80 -6.64 20.56
C LEU A 3 18.32 -6.38 20.29
N GLY A 4 18.01 -5.15 19.90
CA GLY A 4 16.67 -4.72 19.51
C GLY A 4 16.80 -3.38 18.82
N GLY A 5 16.79 -3.37 17.48
CA GLY A 5 16.92 -2.11 16.73
C GLY A 5 17.13 -2.22 15.22
N LEU A 6 17.42 -3.41 14.67
CA LEU A 6 17.77 -3.55 13.25
C LEU A 6 16.61 -3.95 12.32
N GLY A 7 15.38 -4.06 12.82
CA GLY A 7 14.23 -4.52 12.03
C GLY A 7 13.58 -3.45 11.13
N HIS A 8 13.61 -2.18 11.53
CA HIS A 8 12.85 -1.11 10.85
C HIS A 8 13.66 -0.42 9.74
N ALA A 9 14.94 -0.13 9.99
CA ALA A 9 15.80 0.59 9.05
C ALA A 9 16.16 -0.21 7.79
N ALA A 10 16.18 -1.55 7.88
CA ALA A 10 16.50 -2.41 6.74
C ALA A 10 15.40 -2.42 5.67
N LEU A 11 14.16 -2.05 6.02
CA LEU A 11 13.05 -1.98 5.07
C LEU A 11 13.01 -0.63 4.33
N GLU A 12 13.43 0.46 4.97
CA GLU A 12 13.47 1.80 4.38
C GLU A 12 14.65 1.99 3.40
N ALA A 13 15.80 1.35 3.65
CA ALA A 13 16.97 1.47 2.77
C ALA A 13 16.86 0.72 1.43
N ALA A 14 15.88 -0.18 1.26
CA ALA A 14 15.72 -1.00 0.06
C ALA A 14 14.81 -0.36 -1.02
N VAL A 15 14.32 0.86 -0.78
CA VAL A 15 13.25 1.49 -1.57
C VAL A 15 13.78 2.64 -2.44
N GLY A 16 14.77 2.38 -3.28
CA GLY A 16 15.19 3.34 -4.31
C GLY A 16 14.18 3.41 -5.45
N PHE A 17 13.49 4.55 -5.63
CA PHE A 17 12.68 4.84 -6.83
C PHE A 17 12.61 6.34 -7.15
N GLN A 18 12.67 6.68 -8.44
CA GLN A 18 12.41 8.00 -9.06
C GLN A 18 10.88 8.15 -9.36
N PRO A 19 10.31 9.34 -9.60
CA PRO A 19 9.11 9.80 -8.91
C PRO A 19 7.80 9.20 -9.44
N ILE A 20 7.23 8.28 -8.67
CA ILE A 20 5.79 8.26 -8.37
C ILE A 20 5.72 8.21 -6.85
N VAL A 21 5.16 9.23 -6.22
CA VAL A 21 5.15 9.40 -4.77
C VAL A 21 4.32 8.27 -4.15
N PHE A 22 4.97 7.19 -3.72
CA PHE A 22 4.37 6.17 -2.87
C PHE A 22 4.41 6.69 -1.44
N VAL A 23 3.28 7.18 -0.92
CA VAL A 23 3.17 7.46 0.51
C VAL A 23 2.99 6.12 1.23
N LEU A 24 4.09 5.54 1.70
CA LEU A 24 4.08 4.36 2.55
C LEU A 24 3.68 4.80 3.97
N LEU A 25 2.40 4.78 4.28
CA LEU A 25 1.94 5.01 5.67
C LEU A 25 2.17 3.73 6.48
N VAL A 26 3.20 3.73 7.32
CA VAL A 26 3.40 2.69 8.34
C VAL A 26 3.07 3.33 9.69
N ASP A 27 1.90 3.00 10.24
CA ASP A 27 1.58 3.40 11.62
C ASP A 27 2.51 2.63 12.57
N ARG A 28 3.22 3.33 13.46
CA ARG A 28 3.85 2.68 14.61
C ARG A 28 2.75 2.08 15.48
N VAL A 29 2.86 0.79 15.77
CA VAL A 29 1.99 0.11 16.73
C VAL A 29 2.33 0.65 18.12
N GLY A 30 1.53 1.62 18.60
CA GLY A 30 1.52 2.06 19.98
C GLY A 30 0.55 1.19 20.78
N ASP A 31 1.03 0.68 21.90
CA ASP A 31 0.28 -0.09 22.88
C ASP A 31 -0.26 0.91 23.92
N GLU A 32 -1.58 1.13 24.00
CA GLU A 32 -2.21 1.85 25.11
C GLU A 32 -3.62 1.25 25.35
N PRO A 33 -4.00 0.98 26.63
CA PRO A 33 -5.29 0.39 26.98
C PRO A 33 -6.40 1.43 27.19
N ASP A 34 -7.65 0.98 27.06
CA ASP A 34 -8.88 1.72 27.37
C ASP A 34 -8.92 2.15 28.87
N ASP A 35 -9.03 3.45 29.18
CA ASP A 35 -10.27 4.12 29.66
C ASP A 35 -10.01 5.50 30.34
N VAL A 36 -10.85 6.49 29.97
CA VAL A 36 -11.22 7.78 30.62
C VAL A 36 -10.16 8.86 30.99
N ALA A 37 -10.18 9.98 30.24
CA ALA A 37 -10.37 11.39 30.67
C ALA A 37 -9.54 12.39 29.83
N VAL A 38 -10.23 13.26 29.08
CA VAL A 38 -9.62 14.37 28.32
C VAL A 38 -9.18 15.50 29.28
N PRO A 39 -7.97 16.04 29.10
CA PRO A 39 -7.87 17.48 28.83
C PRO A 39 -6.98 17.81 27.60
N ARG A 40 -7.20 19.03 27.11
CA ARG A 40 -6.78 19.61 25.83
C ARG A 40 -5.27 19.92 25.72
N HIS A 41 -4.84 20.13 24.46
CA HIS A 41 -3.55 20.69 23.96
C HIS A 41 -2.36 19.70 23.99
N GLU A 42 -1.53 19.51 22.95
CA GLU A 42 -1.17 20.31 21.77
C GLU A 42 -1.00 19.38 20.55
N ALA A 43 -1.27 19.88 19.34
CA ALA A 43 -0.99 19.18 18.10
C ALA A 43 0.52 19.18 17.84
N GLY A 44 1.16 18.02 17.92
CA GLY A 44 2.51 17.82 17.40
C GLY A 44 2.48 17.78 15.88
N GLU A 45 3.25 18.67 15.26
CA GLU A 45 3.56 18.66 13.83
C GLU A 45 4.35 17.38 13.50
N ASP A 46 3.80 16.51 12.65
CA ASP A 46 4.56 15.43 12.04
C ASP A 46 5.27 15.96 10.78
N ASP A 47 6.58 16.14 10.91
CA ASP A 47 7.50 16.55 9.83
C ASP A 47 7.46 15.58 8.65
N VAL A 48 7.07 16.10 7.47
CA VAL A 48 7.26 15.43 6.18
C VAL A 48 8.69 15.70 5.71
N VAL A 49 9.58 14.71 5.86
CA VAL A 49 10.96 14.81 5.34
C VAL A 49 10.97 14.54 3.84
N LEU A 50 11.11 15.60 3.05
CA LEU A 50 11.45 15.54 1.62
C LEU A 50 12.96 15.76 1.46
N CYS A 51 13.75 14.70 1.29
CA CYS A 51 15.14 14.83 0.84
C CYS A 51 15.22 14.52 -0.66
N GLY A 52 15.32 15.57 -1.48
CA GLY A 52 15.75 15.47 -2.87
C GLY A 52 17.28 15.47 -2.95
N VAL A 53 17.85 14.61 -3.80
CA VAL A 53 19.27 14.64 -4.17
C VAL A 53 19.35 15.09 -5.62
N ASP A 54 20.03 16.21 -5.88
CA ASP A 54 20.27 16.73 -7.22
C ASP A 54 21.31 15.88 -7.97
N ASP A 55 20.94 15.38 -9.15
CA ASP A 55 21.87 14.75 -10.10
C ASP A 55 22.62 15.84 -10.88
N GLY A 56 23.89 16.02 -10.54
CA GLY A 56 24.84 16.84 -11.29
C GLY A 56 25.11 16.25 -12.68
N GLY A 57 24.44 16.77 -13.70
CA GLY A 57 24.69 16.44 -15.10
C GLY A 57 26.08 16.90 -15.57
N VAL A 58 26.88 15.95 -16.04
CA VAL A 58 28.12 16.17 -16.77
C VAL A 58 27.79 16.62 -18.20
N GLY A 59 28.14 17.85 -18.55
CA GLY A 59 28.02 18.42 -19.90
C GLY A 59 29.31 19.16 -20.29
N ALA A 60 29.91 18.73 -21.39
CA ALA A 60 31.19 19.20 -21.92
C ALA A 60 31.14 20.64 -22.49
N ASP A 61 32.22 21.41 -22.33
CA ASP A 61 32.66 22.33 -23.38
C ASP A 61 34.17 22.68 -23.31
N ARG A 62 34.67 23.11 -24.47
CA ARG A 62 36.04 23.18 -24.97
C ARG A 62 36.81 24.44 -24.50
N GLY A 63 38.10 24.26 -24.21
CA GLY A 63 39.20 25.05 -24.82
C GLY A 63 39.57 26.48 -24.34
N VAL A 64 40.59 26.58 -23.44
CA VAL A 64 41.83 27.43 -23.49
C VAL A 64 41.72 29.00 -23.45
N PRO A 65 42.71 29.82 -22.93
CA PRO A 65 43.89 29.60 -22.05
C PRO A 65 44.07 30.54 -20.81
N GLN A 66 44.82 30.00 -19.85
CA GLN A 66 45.94 30.56 -19.03
C GLN A 66 46.01 32.05 -18.56
N GLY A 67 46.12 32.19 -17.24
CA GLY A 67 46.75 33.33 -16.55
C GLY A 67 47.13 33.01 -15.09
N ARG A 68 48.45 32.88 -14.84
CA ARG A 68 49.26 32.85 -13.58
C ARG A 68 48.67 33.62 -12.36
N ARG A 69 49.00 33.44 -11.07
CA ARG A 69 49.67 32.45 -10.17
C ARG A 69 49.60 33.08 -8.73
N HIS A 70 49.53 32.24 -7.69
CA HIS A 70 49.81 32.47 -6.25
C HIS A 70 48.80 33.17 -5.31
N GLY A 71 48.59 32.55 -4.15
CA GLY A 71 48.28 33.24 -2.88
C GLY A 71 47.21 32.57 -2.03
N ALA A 72 47.61 31.87 -0.97
CA ALA A 72 46.77 31.04 -0.11
C ALA A 72 45.95 31.83 0.94
N LEU A 73 44.82 31.21 1.32
CA LEU A 73 44.16 31.18 2.64
C LEU A 73 43.73 32.50 3.32
N ARG A 74 42.42 32.66 3.52
CA ARG A 74 41.78 32.68 4.87
C ARG A 74 40.25 32.67 4.80
N HIS A 75 39.66 31.94 5.74
CA HIS A 75 38.23 31.74 5.98
C HIS A 75 37.43 33.04 6.13
N ARG A 76 36.24 33.08 5.53
CA ARG A 76 35.14 33.93 5.99
C ARG A 76 33.79 33.23 5.77
N ALA A 77 33.01 33.18 6.84
CA ALA A 77 31.69 32.60 6.91
C ALA A 77 30.69 33.35 6.01
N LEU A 78 29.82 32.58 5.34
CA LEU A 78 28.54 33.00 4.75
C LEU A 78 27.53 32.00 5.36
N GLY A 79 26.49 32.38 6.10
CA GLY A 79 25.60 33.51 5.90
C GLY A 79 24.26 32.93 5.44
N HIS A 80 23.30 32.82 6.36
CA HIS A 80 21.94 32.35 6.11
C HIS A 80 21.30 33.07 4.91
N GLY A 81 20.86 32.30 3.90
CA GLY A 81 20.08 32.78 2.76
C GLY A 81 18.70 32.13 2.75
N ALA A 82 17.70 32.86 3.24
CA ALA A 82 16.30 32.50 3.16
C ALA A 82 15.79 32.51 1.71
N LEU A 83 15.15 31.43 1.25
CA LEU A 83 14.34 31.47 0.03
C LEU A 83 13.04 32.22 0.32
N ARG A 84 12.79 33.30 -0.44
CA ARG A 84 11.51 34.02 -0.46
C ARG A 84 10.52 33.30 -1.38
N LEU A 85 9.32 33.04 -0.88
CA LEU A 85 8.16 32.60 -1.67
C LEU A 85 7.51 33.78 -2.43
N ASP A 86 7.04 33.53 -3.64
CA ASP A 86 6.32 34.47 -4.50
C ASP A 86 4.92 34.81 -3.92
N PRO A 87 4.58 36.09 -3.70
CA PRO A 87 3.33 36.52 -3.06
C PRO A 87 2.07 36.44 -3.95
N ARG A 88 2.09 35.72 -5.08
CA ARG A 88 0.92 35.57 -5.97
C ARG A 88 0.17 34.25 -5.86
N CYS A 89 0.61 33.34 -4.98
CA CYS A 89 -0.12 32.09 -4.74
C CYS A 89 -1.11 32.26 -3.57
N SER A 90 -2.29 32.81 -3.85
CA SER A 90 -3.38 32.87 -2.87
C SER A 90 -4.09 31.52 -2.78
N LEU A 91 -3.70 30.70 -1.80
CA LEU A 91 -4.44 29.51 -1.39
C LEU A 91 -5.71 29.95 -0.64
N VAL A 92 -6.87 29.91 -1.29
CA VAL A 92 -8.16 30.19 -0.64
C VAL A 92 -8.57 28.95 0.17
N HIS A 93 -8.20 28.93 1.45
CA HIS A 93 -8.84 28.06 2.44
C HIS A 93 -10.14 28.74 2.90
N ARG A 94 -11.29 28.15 2.59
CA ARG A 94 -12.51 28.36 3.38
C ARG A 94 -12.85 27.05 4.09
N ALA A 95 -12.40 26.95 5.34
CA ALA A 95 -12.96 26.01 6.30
C ALA A 95 -14.35 26.53 6.72
N GLY A 96 -15.39 25.75 6.44
CA GLY A 96 -16.72 25.92 7.02
C GLY A 96 -17.01 24.76 7.98
N PRO A 97 -17.77 24.98 9.06
CA PRO A 97 -18.08 23.94 10.03
C PRO A 97 -18.99 22.87 9.43
N PHE A 98 -18.60 21.61 9.60
CA PHE A 98 -19.36 20.44 9.14
C PHE A 98 -20.63 20.31 10.00
N VAL A 99 -21.78 20.71 9.46
CA VAL A 99 -23.08 20.50 10.10
C VAL A 99 -23.56 19.10 9.72
N HIS A 100 -23.75 18.26 10.73
CA HIS A 100 -24.24 16.90 10.60
C HIS A 100 -25.74 16.93 10.26
N ALA A 101 -26.10 16.71 9.00
CA ALA A 101 -27.46 16.40 8.60
C ALA A 101 -27.55 14.91 8.30
N SER A 102 -28.21 14.16 9.18
CA SER A 102 -28.53 12.76 8.99
C SER A 102 -29.73 12.66 8.03
N PRO A 103 -29.60 12.11 6.82
CA PRO A 103 -30.77 11.75 6.04
C PRO A 103 -31.25 10.38 6.52
N THR A 104 -32.49 10.34 6.97
CA THR A 104 -33.24 9.12 7.23
C THR A 104 -33.15 8.19 6.01
N ILE A 105 -32.47 7.05 6.20
CA ILE A 105 -32.33 5.99 5.21
C ILE A 105 -33.74 5.46 4.88
N ARG A 106 -34.26 5.81 3.71
CA ARG A 106 -35.39 5.10 3.12
C ARG A 106 -34.87 3.76 2.60
N SER A 107 -35.45 2.69 3.14
CA SER A 107 -35.36 1.29 2.72
C SER A 107 -34.81 1.10 1.30
N ALA A 108 -33.64 0.50 1.21
CA ALA A 108 -32.99 0.09 -0.03
C ALA A 108 -33.95 -0.76 -0.91
N ALA A 109 -34.06 -0.40 -2.18
CA ALA A 109 -34.69 -1.25 -3.18
C ALA A 109 -33.87 -2.54 -3.36
N ARG A 110 -34.54 -3.69 -3.36
CA ARG A 110 -33.92 -5.00 -3.59
C ARG A 110 -33.26 -5.06 -4.97
N VAL A 111 -31.96 -5.36 -5.00
CA VAL A 111 -31.29 -5.89 -6.19
C VAL A 111 -31.77 -7.33 -6.39
N PRO A 112 -32.04 -7.79 -7.64
CA PRO A 112 -32.53 -9.15 -7.88
C PRO A 112 -31.50 -10.20 -7.48
N ALA A 113 -31.97 -11.32 -6.91
CA ALA A 113 -31.14 -12.48 -6.59
C ALA A 113 -30.68 -13.18 -7.88
N ASP A 114 -29.39 -13.47 -7.95
CA ASP A 114 -28.72 -14.08 -9.10
C ASP A 114 -29.16 -15.54 -9.31
N GLY A 115 -29.61 -15.82 -10.53
CA GLY A 115 -29.94 -17.14 -11.05
C GLY A 115 -28.68 -17.79 -11.60
N ARG A 116 -28.38 -18.99 -11.10
CA ARG A 116 -27.25 -19.83 -11.50
C ARG A 116 -27.13 -19.92 -13.03
N ASN A 117 -25.93 -19.72 -13.55
CA ASN A 117 -25.52 -20.33 -14.81
C ASN A 117 -24.03 -20.70 -14.80
N GLU A 118 -23.75 -21.95 -15.12
CA GLU A 118 -22.42 -22.54 -15.23
C GLU A 118 -21.83 -22.23 -16.63
N GLY A 119 -20.51 -21.96 -16.72
CA GLY A 119 -19.76 -22.26 -17.94
C GLY A 119 -19.22 -21.10 -18.81
N ALA A 120 -18.91 -19.93 -18.24
CA ALA A 120 -17.85 -19.01 -18.68
C ALA A 120 -17.88 -17.82 -17.71
N THR A 121 -16.82 -17.59 -16.94
CA THR A 121 -16.75 -16.40 -16.10
C THR A 121 -16.61 -15.20 -17.03
N LEU A 122 -17.69 -14.42 -17.18
CA LEU A 122 -17.62 -13.14 -17.88
C LEU A 122 -16.59 -12.27 -17.16
N PRO A 123 -15.79 -11.49 -17.90
CA PRO A 123 -14.84 -10.58 -17.28
C PRO A 123 -15.58 -9.60 -16.36
N PRO A 124 -14.91 -9.05 -15.33
CA PRO A 124 -15.54 -8.10 -14.43
C PRO A 124 -16.10 -6.90 -15.20
N HIS A 125 -17.25 -6.41 -14.75
CA HIS A 125 -17.96 -5.31 -15.36
C HIS A 125 -18.24 -4.22 -14.31
N ASP A 126 -18.36 -2.97 -14.74
CA ASP A 126 -18.55 -1.80 -13.88
C ASP A 126 -20.01 -1.61 -13.41
N GLN A 127 -20.80 -2.68 -13.30
CA GLN A 127 -22.22 -2.61 -12.97
C GLN A 127 -22.46 -2.03 -11.56
N TRP A 128 -21.61 -2.41 -10.59
CA TRP A 128 -21.71 -1.94 -9.22
C TRP A 128 -21.33 -0.46 -9.12
N GLU A 129 -20.26 -0.08 -9.80
CA GLU A 129 -19.77 1.28 -9.88
C GLU A 129 -20.80 2.20 -10.56
N ARG A 130 -21.43 1.75 -11.66
CA ARG A 130 -22.51 2.50 -12.32
C ARG A 130 -23.72 2.67 -11.43
N ALA A 131 -24.15 1.62 -10.74
CA ALA A 131 -25.30 1.70 -9.83
C ALA A 131 -25.04 2.73 -8.72
N LEU A 132 -23.87 2.67 -8.08
CA LEU A 132 -23.47 3.63 -7.05
C LEU A 132 -23.32 5.06 -7.59
N ARG A 133 -22.78 5.24 -8.80
CA ARG A 133 -22.73 6.57 -9.44
C ARG A 133 -24.13 7.14 -9.70
N ALA A 134 -25.08 6.30 -10.12
CA ALA A 134 -26.47 6.70 -10.31
C ALA A 134 -27.17 7.04 -8.98
N GLU A 135 -26.73 6.46 -7.87
CA GLU A 135 -27.17 6.79 -6.51
C GLU A 135 -26.51 8.08 -5.94
N GLY A 136 -25.60 8.72 -6.69
CA GLY A 136 -24.95 9.97 -6.30
C GLY A 136 -23.56 9.81 -5.67
N PHE A 137 -22.93 8.65 -5.80
CA PHE A 137 -21.54 8.41 -5.37
C PHE A 137 -20.58 8.45 -6.57
N PRO A 138 -20.07 9.63 -6.99
CA PRO A 138 -19.27 9.74 -8.22
C PRO A 138 -17.91 9.03 -8.13
N ARG A 139 -17.28 9.00 -6.94
CA ARG A 139 -15.97 8.37 -6.72
C ARG A 139 -16.13 7.05 -5.98
N VAL A 140 -16.25 5.98 -6.75
CA VAL A 140 -16.30 4.61 -6.22
C VAL A 140 -14.90 4.00 -6.26
N ALA A 141 -14.40 3.59 -5.09
CA ALA A 141 -13.13 2.91 -4.96
C ALA A 141 -13.34 1.40 -4.78
N GLY A 142 -12.63 0.60 -5.57
CA GLY A 142 -12.50 -0.84 -5.34
C GLY A 142 -11.31 -1.13 -4.44
N VAL A 143 -11.43 -2.13 -3.55
CA VAL A 143 -10.40 -2.50 -2.59
C VAL A 143 -10.23 -4.02 -2.56
N ASP A 144 -8.99 -4.48 -2.64
CA ASP A 144 -8.64 -5.91 -2.55
C ASP A 144 -7.24 -6.10 -1.93
N GLU A 145 -6.95 -7.32 -1.48
CA GLU A 145 -5.68 -7.74 -0.91
C GLU A 145 -4.99 -8.91 -1.64
N ALA A 146 -3.66 -8.92 -1.54
CA ALA A 146 -2.82 -10.03 -1.90
C ALA A 146 -1.98 -10.48 -0.71
N GLY A 147 -1.75 -11.81 -0.62
CA GLY A 147 -0.75 -12.35 0.29
C GLY A 147 -1.24 -12.76 1.67
N ARG A 148 -2.49 -13.23 1.81
CA ARG A 148 -2.95 -13.75 3.11
C ARG A 148 -2.40 -15.13 3.48
N GLY A 149 -2.27 -16.03 2.51
CA GLY A 149 -1.79 -17.41 2.71
C GLY A 149 -0.27 -17.66 2.84
N PRO A 150 0.64 -16.81 2.31
CA PRO A 150 2.08 -16.96 2.44
C PRO A 150 2.61 -17.08 3.88
N LEU A 151 3.71 -17.80 4.05
CA LEU A 151 4.45 -17.92 5.31
C LEU A 151 5.36 -16.71 5.57
N ALA A 152 5.65 -15.92 4.55
CA ALA A 152 6.56 -14.79 4.62
C ALA A 152 6.08 -13.60 3.78
N GLY A 153 6.57 -12.42 4.15
CA GLY A 153 6.24 -11.13 3.55
C GLY A 153 4.90 -10.57 4.05
N PRO A 154 4.55 -9.35 3.62
CA PRO A 154 3.36 -8.66 4.10
C PRO A 154 2.08 -9.19 3.43
N VAL A 155 0.95 -8.78 4.01
CA VAL A 155 -0.28 -8.57 3.24
C VAL A 155 -0.17 -7.22 2.54
N SER A 156 -0.47 -7.17 1.24
CA SER A 156 -0.56 -5.94 0.47
C SER A 156 -2.01 -5.73 0.10
N ALA A 157 -2.55 -4.55 0.34
CA ALA A 157 -3.86 -4.13 -0.14
C ALA A 157 -3.70 -2.94 -1.10
N ALA A 158 -4.65 -2.79 -2.00
CA ALA A 158 -4.77 -1.62 -2.84
C ALA A 158 -6.19 -1.09 -2.84
N ALA A 159 -6.34 0.21 -3.02
CA ALA A 159 -7.60 0.88 -3.28
C ALA A 159 -7.47 1.64 -4.60
N VAL A 160 -8.45 1.51 -5.50
CA VAL A 160 -8.40 2.10 -6.85
C VAL A 160 -9.71 2.80 -7.17
N ILE A 161 -9.64 4.08 -7.50
CA ILE A 161 -10.73 4.84 -8.14
C ILE A 161 -10.41 4.93 -9.62
N LEU A 162 -11.15 4.17 -10.44
CA LEU A 162 -11.00 4.22 -11.90
C LEU A 162 -11.62 5.48 -12.48
N ASP A 163 -11.01 6.03 -13.53
CA ASP A 163 -11.66 7.01 -14.40
C ASP A 163 -12.59 6.27 -15.38
N PRO A 164 -13.93 6.49 -15.34
CA PRO A 164 -14.84 5.86 -16.30
C PRO A 164 -14.52 6.19 -17.77
N ALA A 165 -13.84 7.29 -18.04
CA ALA A 165 -13.43 7.70 -19.39
C ALA A 165 -12.11 7.06 -19.86
N ALA A 166 -11.32 6.48 -18.95
CA ALA A 166 -9.95 6.02 -19.24
C ALA A 166 -9.63 4.65 -18.61
N VAL A 167 -10.61 3.75 -18.58
CA VAL A 167 -10.42 2.39 -18.05
C VAL A 167 -9.52 1.56 -18.98
N PRO A 168 -8.41 0.99 -18.50
CA PRO A 168 -7.57 0.10 -19.31
C PRO A 168 -8.33 -1.15 -19.78
N PRO A 169 -8.24 -1.52 -21.07
CA PRO A 169 -8.93 -2.70 -21.57
C PRO A 169 -8.27 -4.00 -21.08
N GLY A 170 -9.10 -4.99 -20.77
CA GLY A 170 -8.66 -6.33 -20.36
C GLY A 170 -8.25 -6.46 -18.90
N ILE A 171 -8.77 -5.58 -18.03
CA ILE A 171 -8.80 -5.86 -16.57
C ILE A 171 -9.67 -7.09 -16.35
N ASP A 172 -9.15 -8.03 -15.55
CA ASP A 172 -9.79 -9.30 -15.21
C ASP A 172 -9.30 -9.76 -13.83
N ASP A 173 -9.81 -10.89 -13.31
CA ASP A 173 -9.28 -11.56 -12.12
C ASP A 173 -7.77 -11.69 -12.28
N SER A 174 -7.01 -11.11 -11.33
CA SER A 174 -5.55 -11.12 -11.40
C SER A 174 -5.00 -12.55 -11.56
N LYS A 175 -5.65 -13.57 -10.99
CA LYS A 175 -5.22 -14.97 -11.08
C LYS A 175 -5.41 -15.56 -12.48
N ALA A 176 -6.35 -15.04 -13.27
CA ALA A 176 -6.57 -15.46 -14.66
C ALA A 176 -5.53 -14.86 -15.62
N LEU A 177 -4.85 -13.78 -15.22
CA LEU A 177 -3.85 -13.08 -16.04
C LEU A 177 -2.45 -13.70 -15.90
N THR A 178 -1.68 -13.70 -17.00
CA THR A 178 -0.24 -14.00 -16.94
C THR A 178 0.51 -12.92 -16.14
N ALA A 179 1.71 -13.23 -15.65
CA ALA A 179 2.52 -12.27 -14.90
C ALA A 179 2.79 -11.00 -15.72
N ASP A 180 3.23 -11.15 -16.97
CA ASP A 180 3.56 -10.03 -17.85
C ASP A 180 2.33 -9.17 -18.18
N ARG A 181 1.17 -9.80 -18.42
CA ARG A 181 -0.07 -9.06 -18.68
C ARG A 181 -0.51 -8.28 -17.46
N ARG A 182 -0.35 -8.86 -16.27
CA ARG A 182 -0.69 -8.23 -14.99
C ARG A 182 0.22 -7.05 -14.68
N GLU A 183 1.52 -7.17 -14.93
CA GLU A 183 2.48 -6.06 -14.81
C GLU A 183 2.10 -4.90 -15.75
N ALA A 184 1.85 -5.20 -17.03
CA ALA A 184 1.44 -4.18 -18.01
C ALA A 184 0.11 -3.49 -17.64
N LEU A 185 -0.86 -4.25 -17.13
CA LEU A 185 -2.13 -3.70 -16.65
C LEU A 185 -1.96 -2.87 -15.37
N CYS A 186 -1.11 -3.30 -14.43
CA CYS A 186 -0.80 -2.52 -13.25
C CYS A 186 -0.26 -1.14 -13.64
N ASP A 187 0.70 -1.09 -14.55
CA ASP A 187 1.27 0.16 -15.03
C ASP A 187 0.23 1.01 -15.79
N ALA A 188 -0.69 0.39 -16.53
CA ALA A 188 -1.80 1.10 -17.17
C ALA A 188 -2.79 1.70 -16.16
N ILE A 189 -3.17 0.93 -15.14
CA ILE A 189 -4.06 1.37 -14.06
C ILE A 189 -3.42 2.54 -13.31
N LEU A 190 -2.13 2.43 -12.94
CA LEU A 190 -1.41 3.49 -12.24
C LEU A 190 -1.34 4.80 -13.04
N ARG A 191 -1.36 4.73 -14.37
CA ARG A 191 -1.34 5.91 -15.24
C ARG A 191 -2.71 6.54 -15.47
N SER A 192 -3.79 5.76 -15.49
CA SER A 192 -5.11 6.25 -15.93
C SER A 192 -6.19 6.27 -14.85
N ALA A 193 -5.98 5.62 -13.71
CA ALA A 193 -6.90 5.73 -12.57
C ALA A 193 -6.89 7.15 -12.00
N LEU A 194 -8.03 7.60 -11.48
CA LEU A 194 -8.14 8.89 -10.79
C LEU A 194 -7.33 8.92 -9.50
N ALA A 195 -7.25 7.77 -8.82
CA ALA A 195 -6.46 7.60 -7.61
C ALA A 195 -6.14 6.12 -7.36
N VAL A 196 -4.95 5.87 -6.82
CA VAL A 196 -4.51 4.56 -6.35
C VAL A 196 -3.83 4.73 -5.00
N GLY A 197 -4.29 3.99 -4.01
CA GLY A 197 -3.65 3.90 -2.70
C GLY A 197 -3.20 2.47 -2.43
N ILE A 198 -2.07 2.32 -1.72
CA ILE A 198 -1.47 1.04 -1.38
C ILE A 198 -1.25 1.00 0.12
N GLY A 199 -1.57 -0.13 0.75
CA GLY A 199 -1.33 -0.36 2.16
C GLY A 199 -0.66 -1.70 2.39
N LEU A 200 0.30 -1.75 3.30
CA LEU A 200 1.01 -2.97 3.69
C LEU A 200 0.76 -3.27 5.16
N ALA A 201 0.74 -4.56 5.50
CA ALA A 201 0.87 -5.05 6.87
C ALA A 201 2.02 -6.07 6.92
N PRO A 202 3.19 -5.72 7.50
CA PRO A 202 4.37 -6.59 7.56
C PRO A 202 4.14 -7.84 8.43
N ALA A 203 5.03 -8.82 8.31
CA ALA A 203 4.93 -10.09 9.05
C ALA A 203 4.81 -9.89 10.57
N ALA A 204 5.58 -8.95 11.15
CA ALA A 204 5.51 -8.62 12.57
C ALA A 204 4.12 -8.10 12.99
N GLU A 205 3.49 -7.26 12.17
CA GLU A 205 2.13 -6.77 12.44
C GLU A 205 1.09 -7.89 12.29
N ILE A 206 1.27 -8.80 11.32
CA ILE A 206 0.43 -9.98 11.17
C ILE A 206 0.51 -10.88 12.40
N ASP A 207 1.72 -11.08 12.94
CA ASP A 207 1.94 -11.87 14.14
C ASP A 207 1.30 -11.21 15.37
N ALA A 208 1.32 -9.87 15.47
CA ALA A 208 0.70 -9.13 16.57
C ALA A 208 -0.84 -9.09 16.50
N LEU A 209 -1.41 -8.90 15.31
CA LEU A 209 -2.84 -8.62 15.15
C LEU A 209 -3.67 -9.83 14.73
N ASN A 210 -3.06 -10.91 14.23
CA ASN A 210 -3.63 -11.95 13.37
C ASN A 210 -3.86 -11.51 11.91
N ILE A 211 -3.96 -12.50 11.02
CA ILE A 211 -4.05 -12.28 9.57
C ILE A 211 -5.30 -11.49 9.13
N ARG A 212 -6.43 -11.64 9.82
CA ARG A 212 -7.67 -10.94 9.45
C ARG A 212 -7.54 -9.46 9.79
N GLN A 213 -7.11 -9.13 11.01
CA GLN A 213 -6.98 -7.74 11.44
C GLN A 213 -5.85 -7.01 10.71
N ALA A 214 -4.73 -7.69 10.44
CA ALA A 214 -3.65 -7.14 9.62
C ALA A 214 -4.11 -6.85 8.17
N THR A 215 -4.99 -7.70 7.61
CA THR A 215 -5.60 -7.42 6.30
C THR A 215 -6.45 -6.14 6.35
N PHE A 216 -7.28 -5.98 7.38
CA PHE A 216 -8.06 -4.75 7.56
C PHE A 216 -7.19 -3.51 7.76
N ALA A 217 -6.08 -3.63 8.49
CA ALA A 217 -5.12 -2.55 8.64
C ALA A 217 -4.50 -2.14 7.29
N ALA A 218 -4.08 -3.11 6.48
CA ALA A 218 -3.58 -2.85 5.12
C ALA A 218 -4.65 -2.18 4.24
N MET A 219 -5.90 -2.65 4.26
CA MET A 219 -7.00 -2.05 3.49
C MET A 219 -7.28 -0.60 3.92
N ARG A 220 -7.33 -0.30 5.23
CA ARG A 220 -7.49 1.07 5.72
C ARG A 220 -6.37 1.98 5.25
N ARG A 221 -5.12 1.52 5.31
CA ARG A 221 -3.95 2.26 4.81
C ARG A 221 -4.06 2.51 3.31
N ALA A 222 -4.47 1.51 2.53
CA ALA A 222 -4.71 1.68 1.10
C ALA A 222 -5.76 2.75 0.80
N VAL A 223 -6.89 2.74 1.52
CA VAL A 223 -7.95 3.75 1.36
C VAL A 223 -7.47 5.15 1.75
N ARG A 224 -6.73 5.29 2.86
CA ARG A 224 -6.13 6.57 3.28
C ARG A 224 -5.11 7.07 2.24
N GLY A 225 -4.37 6.16 1.63
CA GLY A 225 -3.35 6.46 0.62
C GLY A 225 -3.89 6.87 -0.75
N LEU A 226 -5.21 6.90 -0.98
CA LEU A 226 -5.78 7.32 -2.27
C LEU A 226 -5.43 8.76 -2.65
N GLY A 227 -5.26 9.67 -1.68
CA GLY A 227 -5.09 11.11 -1.93
C GLY A 227 -6.35 11.83 -2.47
N LEU A 228 -7.29 11.08 -3.04
CA LEU A 228 -8.63 11.51 -3.44
C LEU A 228 -9.67 10.77 -2.60
N ALA A 229 -10.51 11.52 -1.88
CA ALA A 229 -11.51 10.94 -1.00
C ALA A 229 -12.58 10.14 -1.80
N PRO A 230 -12.78 8.84 -1.52
CA PRO A 230 -13.85 8.07 -2.13
C PRO A 230 -15.21 8.39 -1.49
N ASP A 231 -16.27 8.38 -2.30
CA ASP A 231 -17.65 8.53 -1.83
C ASP A 231 -18.26 7.19 -1.38
N HIS A 232 -17.80 6.09 -1.99
CA HIS A 232 -18.21 4.74 -1.64
C HIS A 232 -17.08 3.72 -1.91
N LEU A 233 -17.01 2.67 -1.09
CA LEU A 233 -16.04 1.58 -1.22
C LEU A 233 -16.72 0.27 -1.64
N LEU A 234 -16.13 -0.43 -2.60
CA LEU A 234 -16.43 -1.83 -2.95
C LEU A 234 -15.23 -2.66 -2.50
N ILE A 235 -15.44 -3.66 -1.65
CA ILE A 235 -14.35 -4.40 -0.99
C ILE A 235 -14.48 -5.88 -1.31
N ASP A 236 -13.40 -6.53 -1.75
CA ASP A 236 -13.42 -7.99 -1.94
C ASP A 236 -13.61 -8.73 -0.61
N GLY A 237 -14.42 -9.78 -0.66
CA GLY A 237 -14.65 -10.70 0.43
C GLY A 237 -15.98 -10.49 1.15
N ARG A 238 -16.01 -10.89 2.42
CA ARG A 238 -17.26 -10.98 3.22
C ARG A 238 -17.46 -9.84 4.20
N ASP A 239 -16.37 -9.20 4.59
CA ASP A 239 -16.34 -8.28 5.72
C ASP A 239 -15.95 -6.88 5.24
N VAL A 240 -16.59 -5.87 5.81
CA VAL A 240 -16.16 -4.47 5.66
C VAL A 240 -15.20 -4.15 6.82
N PRO A 241 -13.96 -3.71 6.54
CA PRO A 241 -13.03 -3.23 7.57
C PRO A 241 -13.68 -2.12 8.43
N PRO A 242 -13.60 -2.20 9.77
CA PRO A 242 -14.07 -1.10 10.61
C PRO A 242 -13.16 0.13 10.42
N GLY A 243 -13.72 1.33 10.64
CA GLY A 243 -12.97 2.59 10.63
C GLY A 243 -12.67 3.16 9.23
N LEU A 244 -13.49 2.83 8.24
CA LEU A 244 -13.41 3.42 6.90
C LEU A 244 -14.07 4.81 6.85
N PRO A 245 -13.59 5.72 5.99
CA PRO A 245 -14.02 7.12 5.98
C PRO A 245 -15.38 7.36 5.32
N CYS A 246 -15.94 6.36 4.64
CA CYS A 246 -17.18 6.46 3.88
C CYS A 246 -17.93 5.11 3.83
N PRO A 247 -19.19 5.09 3.35
CA PRO A 247 -19.95 3.86 3.18
C PRO A 247 -19.22 2.83 2.32
N ALA A 248 -19.39 1.56 2.67
CA ALA A 248 -18.69 0.46 2.04
C ALA A 248 -19.59 -0.76 1.89
N ARG A 249 -19.33 -1.55 0.85
CA ARG A 249 -20.00 -2.83 0.59
C ARG A 249 -18.95 -3.91 0.33
N ALA A 250 -19.04 -5.02 1.06
CA ALA A 250 -18.27 -6.21 0.79
C ALA A 250 -18.95 -7.03 -0.33
N LEU A 251 -18.16 -7.53 -1.28
CA LEU A 251 -18.58 -8.37 -2.39
C LEU A 251 -17.77 -9.66 -2.40
N VAL A 252 -18.44 -10.80 -2.23
CA VAL A 252 -17.77 -12.10 -2.29
C VAL A 252 -17.38 -12.40 -3.73
N LYS A 253 -16.08 -12.65 -3.98
CA LYS A 253 -15.51 -12.74 -5.34
C LYS A 253 -15.70 -11.42 -6.10
N GLY A 254 -15.46 -10.32 -5.41
CA GLY A 254 -15.58 -8.98 -5.95
C GLY A 254 -14.64 -8.74 -7.13
N ASP A 255 -13.48 -9.39 -7.14
CA ASP A 255 -12.51 -9.37 -8.25
C ASP A 255 -13.11 -9.86 -9.58
N ALA A 256 -14.05 -10.81 -9.54
CA ALA A 256 -14.79 -11.28 -10.71
C ALA A 256 -16.05 -10.45 -11.03
N LEU A 257 -16.52 -9.62 -10.10
CA LEU A 257 -17.83 -8.95 -10.19
C LEU A 257 -17.75 -7.43 -10.37
N SER A 258 -16.64 -6.81 -9.97
CA SER A 258 -16.44 -5.36 -9.93
C SER A 258 -15.11 -5.00 -10.58
N LEU A 259 -15.17 -4.07 -11.52
CA LEU A 259 -14.01 -3.65 -12.30
C LEU A 259 -12.98 -2.90 -11.45
N SER A 260 -13.44 -2.11 -10.49
CA SER A 260 -12.57 -1.40 -9.54
C SER A 260 -11.90 -2.35 -8.55
N ILE A 261 -12.61 -3.38 -8.06
CA ILE A 261 -12.00 -4.43 -7.21
C ILE A 261 -10.98 -5.23 -8.03
N ALA A 262 -11.31 -5.62 -9.26
CA ALA A 262 -10.38 -6.31 -10.15
C ALA A 262 -9.09 -5.50 -10.37
N ALA A 263 -9.20 -4.18 -10.61
CA ALA A 263 -8.06 -3.28 -10.71
C ALA A 263 -7.23 -3.24 -9.42
N ALA A 264 -7.88 -3.15 -8.25
CA ALA A 264 -7.20 -3.22 -6.96
C ALA A 264 -6.47 -4.55 -6.75
N SER A 265 -7.06 -5.68 -7.14
CA SER A 265 -6.45 -7.01 -7.07
C SER A 265 -5.12 -7.08 -7.82
N ILE A 266 -5.09 -6.49 -9.03
CA ILE A 266 -3.92 -6.42 -9.90
C ILE A 266 -2.82 -5.60 -9.22
N VAL A 267 -3.15 -4.40 -8.74
CA VAL A 267 -2.20 -3.50 -8.08
C VAL A 267 -1.64 -4.13 -6.81
N ALA A 268 -2.50 -4.69 -5.95
CA ALA A 268 -2.09 -5.36 -4.71
C ALA A 268 -1.15 -6.53 -5.00
N LYS A 269 -1.48 -7.35 -6.00
CA LYS A 269 -0.68 -8.52 -6.38
C LYS A 269 0.67 -8.15 -6.96
N VAL A 270 0.71 -7.23 -7.92
CA VAL A 270 1.96 -6.79 -8.55
C VAL A 270 2.87 -6.10 -7.53
N THR A 271 2.32 -5.21 -6.71
CA THR A 271 3.06 -4.56 -5.62
C THR A 271 3.70 -5.59 -4.69
N ARG A 272 2.91 -6.57 -4.25
CA ARG A 272 3.42 -7.63 -3.37
C ARG A 272 4.50 -8.46 -4.05
N ASP A 273 4.29 -8.87 -5.30
CA ASP A 273 5.24 -9.75 -6.00
C ASP A 273 6.57 -9.05 -6.28
N ARG A 274 6.55 -7.75 -6.57
CA ARG A 274 7.73 -6.87 -6.68
C ARG A 274 8.45 -6.79 -5.32
N LEU A 275 7.73 -6.64 -4.22
CA LEU A 275 8.33 -6.63 -2.87
C LEU A 275 8.94 -7.98 -2.50
N MET A 276 8.30 -9.10 -2.82
CA MET A 276 8.86 -10.42 -2.56
C MET A 276 10.14 -10.67 -3.38
N ALA A 277 10.25 -10.11 -4.59
CA ALA A 277 11.48 -10.15 -5.37
C ALA A 277 12.61 -9.33 -4.71
N ARG A 278 12.30 -8.19 -4.09
CA ARG A 278 13.27 -7.42 -3.31
C ARG A 278 13.70 -8.15 -2.03
N LEU A 279 12.76 -8.79 -1.33
CA LEU A 279 13.07 -9.61 -0.15
C LEU A 279 13.98 -10.80 -0.50
N ASP A 280 13.88 -11.35 -1.70
CA ASP A 280 14.79 -12.40 -2.19
C ASP A 280 16.25 -11.92 -2.24
N LEU A 281 16.48 -10.65 -2.58
CA LEU A 281 17.83 -10.07 -2.60
C LEU A 281 18.41 -9.96 -1.18
N ALA A 282 17.58 -9.57 -0.20
CA ALA A 282 17.98 -9.47 1.20
C ALA A 282 18.10 -10.84 1.89
N HIS A 283 17.34 -11.84 1.42
CA HIS A 283 17.23 -13.17 2.00
C HIS A 283 17.31 -14.26 0.92
N PRO A 284 18.46 -14.40 0.23
CA PRO A 284 18.58 -15.25 -0.96
C PRO A 284 18.44 -16.75 -0.68
N ALA A 285 18.60 -17.17 0.58
CA ALA A 285 18.49 -18.56 1.00
C ALA A 285 17.06 -19.14 0.87
N TYR A 286 16.03 -18.29 0.73
CA TYR A 286 14.65 -18.71 0.84
C TYR A 286 13.91 -18.86 -0.49
N GLY A 287 14.33 -18.20 -1.58
CA GLY A 287 13.68 -18.31 -2.89
C GLY A 287 12.38 -17.50 -3.05
N PHE A 288 12.23 -16.41 -2.30
CA PHE A 288 11.05 -15.55 -2.28
C PHE A 288 10.65 -15.01 -3.66
N ARG A 289 11.60 -14.79 -4.57
CA ARG A 289 11.27 -14.30 -5.92
C ARG A 289 10.43 -15.31 -6.71
N ILE A 290 10.56 -16.61 -6.41
CA ILE A 290 9.89 -17.69 -7.14
C ILE A 290 8.51 -17.95 -6.51
N HIS A 291 8.48 -18.41 -5.26
CA HIS A 291 7.22 -18.83 -4.62
C HIS A 291 6.54 -17.71 -3.84
N LYS A 292 7.05 -16.48 -3.85
CA LYS A 292 6.42 -15.30 -3.23
C LYS A 292 6.05 -15.48 -1.75
N GLY A 293 6.82 -16.30 -1.03
CA GLY A 293 6.58 -16.65 0.38
C GLY A 293 5.50 -17.74 0.61
N TYR A 294 4.87 -18.29 -0.42
CA TYR A 294 3.90 -19.39 -0.26
C TYR A 294 4.57 -20.67 0.30
N PRO A 295 3.82 -21.54 1.00
CA PRO A 295 4.36 -22.77 1.61
C PRO A 295 4.63 -23.85 0.55
N THR A 296 5.60 -23.64 -0.33
CA THR A 296 6.08 -24.68 -1.25
C THR A 296 7.03 -25.63 -0.51
N ALA A 297 7.29 -26.80 -1.10
CA ALA A 297 8.28 -27.74 -0.55
C ALA A 297 9.67 -27.08 -0.42
N ALA A 298 10.09 -26.33 -1.44
CA ALA A 298 11.34 -25.57 -1.43
C ALA A 298 11.38 -24.54 -0.28
N HIS A 299 10.31 -23.78 -0.08
CA HIS A 299 10.26 -22.77 0.97
C HIS A 299 10.33 -23.38 2.37
N ARG A 300 9.57 -24.46 2.62
CA ARG A 300 9.64 -25.18 3.90
C ARG A 300 11.01 -25.78 4.16
N ALA A 301 11.65 -26.34 3.13
CA ALA A 301 13.00 -26.88 3.24
C ALA A 301 14.03 -25.79 3.58
N ALA A 302 13.90 -24.59 2.98
CA ALA A 302 14.75 -23.45 3.30
C ALA A 302 14.59 -23.00 4.76
N ILE A 303 13.35 -22.90 5.26
CA ILE A 303 13.07 -22.58 6.67
C ILE A 303 13.70 -23.62 7.62
N LEU A 304 13.55 -24.91 7.32
CA LEU A 304 14.15 -25.97 8.14
C LEU A 304 15.68 -25.92 8.14
N ARG A 305 16.30 -25.52 7.03
CA ARG A 305 17.76 -25.47 6.89
C ARG A 305 18.38 -24.21 7.52
N HIS A 306 17.70 -23.07 7.39
CA HIS A 306 18.26 -21.76 7.71
C HIS A 306 17.60 -21.08 8.93
N GLY A 307 16.56 -21.70 9.50
CA GLY A 307 15.66 -21.04 10.44
C GLY A 307 14.69 -20.08 9.72
N PRO A 308 13.74 -19.46 10.43
CA PRO A 308 12.94 -18.37 9.88
C PRO A 308 13.74 -17.06 9.87
N SER A 309 13.61 -16.28 8.80
CA SER A 309 14.07 -14.88 8.75
C SER A 309 13.03 -13.90 9.35
N PRO A 310 13.40 -12.62 9.59
CA PRO A 310 12.48 -11.60 10.12
C PRO A 310 11.24 -11.33 9.27
N CYS A 311 11.25 -11.71 7.98
CA CYS A 311 10.08 -11.55 7.12
C CYS A 311 9.10 -12.73 7.18
N HIS A 312 9.39 -13.78 7.96
CA HIS A 312 8.45 -14.88 8.20
C HIS A 312 7.41 -14.50 9.25
N ARG A 313 6.20 -15.04 9.08
CA ARG A 313 5.08 -14.90 10.02
C ARG A 313 5.20 -16.00 11.05
N LEU A 314 5.78 -15.69 12.20
CA LEU A 314 6.13 -16.67 13.22
C LEU A 314 4.88 -17.31 13.84
N SER A 315 3.75 -16.59 13.84
CA SER A 315 2.45 -17.09 14.31
C SER A 315 1.84 -18.17 13.40
N PHE A 316 2.32 -18.32 12.16
CA PHE A 316 1.77 -19.31 11.23
C PHE A 316 2.28 -20.70 11.59
N GLY A 317 1.37 -21.66 11.81
CA GLY A 317 1.70 -22.95 12.43
C GLY A 317 2.86 -23.73 11.80
N SER A 318 3.08 -23.66 10.48
CA SER A 318 4.23 -24.31 9.84
C SER A 318 5.57 -23.65 10.16
N VAL A 319 5.58 -22.34 10.37
CA VAL A 319 6.77 -21.58 10.78
C VAL A 319 7.00 -21.78 12.27
N ALA A 320 5.99 -21.62 13.12
CA ALA A 320 6.07 -21.88 14.56
C ALA A 320 6.68 -23.27 14.88
N ARG A 321 6.26 -24.32 14.16
CA ARG A 321 6.82 -25.67 14.34
C ARG A 321 8.30 -25.81 13.98
N SER A 322 8.83 -24.94 13.11
CA SER A 322 10.24 -24.99 12.71
C SER A 322 11.21 -24.40 13.75
N ILE A 323 10.68 -23.61 14.69
CA ILE A 323 11.48 -22.90 15.71
C ILE A 323 11.85 -23.84 16.88
N GLY A 324 11.17 -24.98 17.02
CA GLY A 324 11.34 -25.90 18.15
C GLY A 324 10.91 -25.29 19.50
N PRO A 325 10.70 -26.09 20.56
CA PRO A 325 10.63 -25.52 21.90
C PRO A 325 12.00 -24.91 22.24
N ASP A 326 11.98 -23.74 22.87
CA ASP A 326 13.19 -23.02 23.26
C ASP A 326 14.11 -23.93 24.08
N ARG A 327 15.28 -24.26 23.51
CA ARG A 327 16.28 -25.12 24.16
C ARG A 327 17.15 -24.35 25.16
N SER A 328 16.89 -23.06 25.39
CA SER A 328 17.65 -22.23 26.33
C SER A 328 17.08 -22.18 27.75
N ALA A 329 16.01 -22.94 28.03
CA ALA A 329 15.38 -23.03 29.36
C ALA A 329 15.51 -24.44 29.99
N THR A 330 16.70 -25.05 29.92
CA THR A 330 17.06 -26.26 30.67
C THR A 330 18.42 -26.12 31.32
#